data_AF-A0A923I0K2-F1
#
_entry.id   AF-A0A923I0K2-F1
#
_cell.length_a   1.000
_cell.length_b   1.000
_cell.length_c   1.000
_cell.angle_alpha   90.00
_cell.angle_beta   90.00
_cell.angle_gamma   90.00
#
_symmetry.space_group_name_H-M   'P 1'
#
loop_
_entity.id
_entity.type
_entity.pdbx_description
1 polymer ?
#
loop_
_entity_poly.entity_id
_entity_poly.type
_entity_poly.pdbx_seq_one_letter_code
_entity_poly.pdbx_strand_id
1 'polypeptide(L)'
;MMSSQSLSVFLGGALLASCFSIASVHATELVADSMASKVVMIAAGESDAATRLSSAQLAELQYHAGMLFNNGIAGATKDPAQALFWFQKSAAGGHPLAAYKLGCYYAGQFPGVIVTDDTQALHFKGIAAEAGYSLAQHDVALLYQKQGDWKRALSWYQKAADQGLFSAMIRLAWLARLQPEADKQLAYQYLLIAQNLQPEQTKAKPEFLQALDDLQARLSDPQKAAVDQFVRQWRAAPEALSLEAAQGVQRLSALMRSAGQS
;
A
#
# COMPACT_ATOMS: atom_id res chain seq x y z
N MET A 1 -28.63 39.89 58.48
CA MET A 1 -27.29 39.38 58.12
C MET A 1 -26.88 40.15 56.88
N MET A 2 -26.07 41.20 57.01
CA MET A 2 -24.60 41.13 56.79
C MET A 2 -24.28 40.32 55.52
N SER A 3 -23.52 40.78 54.54
CA SER A 3 -22.70 41.97 54.39
C SER A 3 -22.03 41.86 53.02
N SER A 4 -21.74 43.00 52.41
CA SER A 4 -20.42 43.34 51.86
C SER A 4 -19.90 42.54 50.65
N GLN A 5 -19.61 43.25 49.55
CA GLN A 5 -18.23 43.53 49.11
C GLN A 5 -17.60 42.32 48.37
N SER A 6 -16.78 42.42 47.32
CA SER A 6 -16.05 43.52 46.69
C SER A 6 -15.26 42.91 45.53
N LEU A 7 -14.85 43.79 44.62
CA LEU A 7 -13.57 43.80 43.88
C LEU A 7 -13.23 42.68 42.88
N SER A 8 -13.24 43.09 41.62
CA SER A 8 -12.10 43.18 40.68
C SER A 8 -10.79 42.44 40.98
N VAL A 9 -10.21 41.84 39.92
CA VAL A 9 -8.80 41.94 39.42
C VAL A 9 -8.65 40.84 38.33
N PHE A 10 -8.55 41.15 37.03
CA PHE A 10 -7.36 41.47 36.22
C PHE A 10 -6.32 40.34 36.03
N LEU A 11 -5.94 40.16 34.76
CA LEU A 11 -4.68 39.61 34.19
C LEU A 11 -4.47 38.09 34.03
N GLY A 12 -3.99 37.75 32.81
CA GLY A 12 -3.19 36.57 32.48
C GLY A 12 -4.05 35.38 32.06
N GLY A 13 -3.89 34.77 30.90
CA GLY A 13 -2.73 34.65 30.04
C GLY A 13 -2.83 33.26 29.40
N ALA A 14 -2.49 33.18 28.11
CA ALA A 14 -2.06 31.95 27.44
C ALA A 14 -2.83 30.65 27.72
N LEU A 15 -3.80 30.32 26.86
CA LEU A 15 -3.93 28.94 26.37
C LEU A 15 -3.01 28.78 25.15
N LEU A 16 -1.72 28.96 25.42
CA LEU A 16 -0.65 28.37 24.62
C LEU A 16 -0.11 27.19 25.45
N ALA A 17 0.25 26.13 24.74
CA ALA A 17 0.95 24.94 25.21
C ALA A 17 0.10 23.84 25.88
N SER A 18 -0.57 23.05 25.03
CA SER A 18 -0.40 21.59 25.12
C SER A 18 -0.12 20.95 23.77
N CYS A 19 0.68 21.63 22.92
CA CYS A 19 1.50 20.93 21.93
C CYS A 19 2.77 20.39 22.63
N PHE A 20 2.62 19.63 23.71
CA PHE A 20 3.65 18.68 24.07
C PHE A 20 3.51 17.55 23.05
N SER A 21 4.32 17.69 21.99
CA SER A 21 4.29 16.89 20.79
C SER A 21 4.14 15.41 21.12
N ILE A 22 3.18 14.74 20.49
CA ILE A 22 3.04 13.28 20.51
C ILE A 22 4.38 12.62 20.15
N ALA A 23 5.29 13.30 19.44
CA ALA A 23 6.66 12.83 19.17
C ALA A 23 7.53 12.64 20.44
N SER A 24 7.39 13.50 21.46
CA SER A 24 8.25 13.48 22.67
C SER A 24 8.00 12.29 23.59
N VAL A 25 6.84 11.63 23.50
CA VAL A 25 6.45 10.54 24.42
C VAL A 25 6.95 9.17 23.94
N HIS A 26 7.36 9.01 22.67
CA HIS A 26 7.60 7.69 22.07
C HIS A 26 9.08 7.35 21.80
N ALA A 27 10.02 8.24 22.18
CA ALA A 27 11.45 7.94 22.11
C ALA A 27 11.92 6.92 23.16
N THR A 28 11.11 6.62 24.17
CA THR A 28 11.47 5.76 25.32
C THR A 28 11.57 4.27 25.01
N GLU A 29 11.04 3.81 23.86
CA GLU A 29 11.12 2.39 23.43
C GLU A 29 12.15 2.14 22.32
N LEU A 30 12.79 3.19 21.80
CA LEU A 30 13.82 3.05 20.76
C LEU A 30 15.18 2.80 21.40
N VAL A 31 15.94 1.86 20.83
CA VAL A 31 17.37 1.74 21.19
C VAL A 31 18.08 3.01 20.72
N ALA A 32 18.78 3.69 21.65
CA ALA A 32 19.61 4.85 21.33
C ALA A 32 20.56 4.51 20.16
N ASP A 33 20.72 5.44 19.22
CA ASP A 33 21.49 5.29 17.97
C ASP A 33 21.00 4.24 16.95
N SER A 34 19.82 3.64 17.16
CA SER A 34 19.21 2.77 16.15
C SER A 34 18.84 3.52 14.86
N MET A 35 18.77 2.78 13.75
CA MET A 35 18.26 3.33 12.48
C MET A 35 16.86 3.91 12.66
N ALA A 36 15.99 3.24 13.42
CA ALA A 36 14.66 3.75 13.73
C ALA A 36 14.67 5.10 14.46
N SER A 37 15.53 5.26 15.47
CA SER A 37 15.72 6.54 16.15
C SER A 37 16.13 7.66 15.19
N LYS A 38 17.14 7.42 14.34
CA LYS A 38 17.60 8.41 13.35
C LYS A 38 16.50 8.78 12.35
N VAL A 39 15.80 7.79 11.81
CA VAL A 39 14.71 8.01 10.83
C VAL A 39 13.58 8.83 11.44
N VAL A 40 13.15 8.50 12.66
CA VAL A 40 12.06 9.19 13.35
C VAL A 40 12.42 10.65 13.64
N MET A 41 13.63 10.92 14.13
CA MET A 41 14.12 12.29 14.38
C MET A 41 14.05 13.17 13.12
N ILE A 42 14.51 12.64 11.98
CA ILE A 42 14.49 13.38 10.71
C ILE A 42 13.05 13.52 10.18
N ALA A 43 12.25 12.46 10.22
CA ALA A 43 10.85 12.48 9.76
C ALA A 43 9.95 13.40 10.61
N ALA A 44 10.31 13.60 11.88
CA ALA A 44 9.67 14.54 12.80
C ALA A 44 10.04 16.00 12.51
N GLY A 45 11.17 16.25 11.82
CA GLY A 45 11.73 17.59 11.67
C GLY A 45 12.60 18.04 12.84
N GLU A 46 13.04 17.10 13.68
CA GLU A 46 13.84 17.33 14.89
C GLU A 46 15.36 17.24 14.60
N SER A 47 15.73 17.19 13.33
CA SER A 47 17.11 17.14 12.85
C SER A 47 17.32 18.12 11.70
N ASP A 48 18.45 18.81 11.67
CA ASP A 48 18.85 19.67 10.54
C ASP A 48 18.86 18.92 9.21
N ALA A 49 19.06 17.59 9.22
CA ALA A 49 18.98 16.76 8.03
C ALA A 49 17.60 16.81 7.36
N ALA A 50 16.52 17.09 8.11
CA ALA A 50 15.17 17.23 7.56
C ALA A 50 15.07 18.43 6.61
N THR A 51 15.84 19.50 6.84
CA THR A 51 15.85 20.70 5.98
C THR A 51 16.47 20.46 4.61
N ARG A 52 17.21 19.35 4.45
CA ARG A 52 17.87 18.96 3.19
C ARG A 52 17.00 18.07 2.30
N LEU A 53 15.86 17.63 2.82
CA LEU A 53 14.92 16.78 2.09
C LEU A 53 13.88 17.66 1.39
N SER A 54 13.59 17.33 0.13
CA SER A 54 12.37 17.84 -0.51
C SER A 54 11.12 17.35 0.23
N SER A 55 9.98 18.01 0.01
CA SER A 55 8.70 17.58 0.58
C SER A 55 8.36 16.12 0.23
N ALA A 56 8.63 15.69 -1.01
CA ALA A 56 8.43 14.32 -1.46
C ALA A 56 9.34 13.33 -0.70
N GLN A 57 10.61 13.66 -0.52
CA GLN A 57 11.55 12.83 0.25
C GLN A 57 11.19 12.77 1.74
N LEU A 58 10.69 13.87 2.31
CA LEU A 58 10.23 13.87 3.69
C LEU A 58 8.98 12.98 3.85
N ALA A 59 8.05 13.03 2.90
CA ALA A 59 6.88 12.15 2.88
C ALA A 59 7.31 10.67 2.76
N GLU A 60 8.28 10.36 1.89
CA GLU A 60 8.86 9.01 1.77
C GLU A 60 9.54 8.55 3.07
N LEU A 61 10.28 9.44 3.75
CA LEU A 61 10.93 9.11 5.02
C LEU A 61 9.89 8.84 6.12
N GLN A 62 8.80 9.61 6.16
CA GLN A 62 7.68 9.37 7.07
C GLN A 62 6.99 8.03 6.76
N TYR A 63 6.86 7.65 5.49
CA TYR A 63 6.39 6.31 5.11
C TYR A 63 7.29 5.23 5.71
N HIS A 64 8.61 5.39 5.59
CA HIS A 64 9.56 4.45 6.16
C HIS A 64 9.51 4.42 7.69
N ALA A 65 9.36 5.56 8.38
CA ALA A 65 9.14 5.59 9.82
C ALA A 65 7.93 4.73 10.21
N GLY A 66 6.80 4.88 9.48
CA GLY A 66 5.63 4.05 9.68
C GLY A 66 5.90 2.55 9.45
N MET A 67 6.69 2.21 8.43
CA MET A 67 7.09 0.82 8.15
C MET A 67 7.94 0.19 9.27
N LEU A 68 8.81 0.97 9.92
CA LEU A 68 9.63 0.48 11.03
C LEU A 68 8.77 0.05 12.22
N PHE A 69 7.81 0.89 12.63
CA PHE A 69 6.85 0.56 13.69
C PHE A 69 5.85 -0.52 13.26
N ASN A 70 5.40 -0.52 12.00
CA ASN A 70 4.45 -1.52 11.51
C ASN A 70 5.01 -2.95 11.60
N ASN A 71 6.33 -3.08 11.41
CA ASN A 71 7.01 -4.36 11.34
C ASN A 71 7.82 -4.70 12.59
N GLY A 72 8.12 -3.71 13.45
CA GLY A 72 8.98 -3.89 14.62
C GLY A 72 10.43 -4.22 14.22
N ILE A 73 11.03 -3.41 13.35
CA ILE A 73 12.37 -3.66 12.80
C ILE A 73 13.33 -2.48 13.04
N ALA A 74 14.63 -2.75 12.88
CA ALA A 74 15.69 -1.74 12.92
C ALA A 74 15.76 -0.92 14.23
N GLY A 75 15.40 -1.56 15.35
CA GLY A 75 15.39 -0.98 16.69
C GLY A 75 14.04 -0.40 17.15
N ALA A 76 12.99 -0.51 16.32
CA ALA A 76 11.62 -0.17 16.72
C ALA A 76 10.87 -1.39 17.27
N THR A 77 10.11 -1.19 18.34
CA THR A 77 9.06 -2.12 18.77
C THR A 77 7.88 -2.05 17.80
N LYS A 78 7.20 -3.17 17.57
CA LYS A 78 6.02 -3.18 16.70
C LYS A 78 4.88 -2.41 17.35
N ASP A 79 4.49 -1.29 16.76
CA ASP A 79 3.42 -0.41 17.23
C ASP A 79 2.56 0.08 16.05
N PRO A 80 1.40 -0.56 15.82
CA PRO A 80 0.48 -0.16 14.76
C PRO A 80 -0.11 1.26 14.92
N ALA A 81 -0.24 1.78 16.15
CA ALA A 81 -0.78 3.13 16.35
C ALA A 81 0.22 4.20 15.92
N GLN A 82 1.50 4.01 16.25
CA GLN A 82 2.57 4.87 15.73
C GLN A 82 2.74 4.72 14.23
N ALA A 83 2.66 3.50 13.71
CA ALA A 83 2.71 3.27 12.27
C ALA A 83 1.60 4.03 11.54
N LEU A 84 0.35 3.97 12.05
CA LEU A 84 -0.79 4.69 11.51
C LEU A 84 -0.55 6.21 11.48
N PHE A 85 -0.03 6.78 12.57
CA PHE A 85 0.30 8.20 12.65
C PHE A 85 1.27 8.62 11.53
N TRP A 86 2.36 7.86 11.35
CA TRP A 86 3.35 8.15 10.32
C TRP A 86 2.81 7.96 8.89
N PHE A 87 1.99 6.93 8.66
CA PHE A 87 1.33 6.74 7.38
C PHE A 87 0.34 7.87 7.07
N GLN A 88 -0.41 8.38 8.04
CA GLN A 88 -1.29 9.54 7.85
C GLN A 88 -0.50 10.79 7.46
N LYS A 89 0.60 11.08 8.19
CA LYS A 89 1.46 12.23 7.90
C LYS A 89 2.08 12.13 6.49
N SER A 90 2.59 10.96 6.15
CA SER A 90 3.20 10.66 4.85
C SER A 90 2.20 10.72 3.68
N ALA A 91 0.99 10.15 3.87
CA ALA A 91 -0.08 10.20 2.88
C ALA A 91 -0.58 11.64 2.66
N ALA A 92 -0.67 12.46 3.72
CA ALA A 92 -0.95 13.88 3.61
C ALA A 92 0.15 14.65 2.86
N GLY A 93 1.41 14.17 2.94
CA GLY A 93 2.54 14.62 2.12
C GLY A 93 2.53 14.08 0.68
N GLY A 94 1.51 13.30 0.30
CA GLY A 94 1.33 12.79 -1.06
C GLY A 94 2.05 11.49 -1.38
N HIS A 95 2.60 10.77 -0.39
CA HIS A 95 3.33 9.52 -0.66
C HIS A 95 2.38 8.34 -0.98
N PRO A 96 2.43 7.76 -2.20
CA PRO A 96 1.44 6.75 -2.59
C PRO A 96 1.51 5.46 -1.79
N LEU A 97 2.70 4.97 -1.41
CA LEU A 97 2.80 3.75 -0.59
C LEU A 97 2.28 3.96 0.83
N ALA A 98 2.31 5.19 1.35
CA ALA A 98 1.69 5.48 2.64
C ALA A 98 0.18 5.53 2.53
N ALA A 99 -0.37 6.10 1.45
CA ALA A 99 -1.79 6.01 1.14
C ALA A 99 -2.23 4.53 1.06
N TYR A 100 -1.48 3.67 0.36
CA TYR A 100 -1.77 2.23 0.36
C TYR A 100 -1.84 1.62 1.77
N LYS A 101 -0.85 1.92 2.63
CA LYS A 101 -0.84 1.42 4.01
C LYS A 101 -2.01 1.95 4.83
N LEU A 102 -2.35 3.22 4.71
CA LEU A 102 -3.52 3.79 5.34
C LEU A 102 -4.81 3.07 4.89
N GLY A 103 -4.92 2.78 3.59
CA GLY A 103 -6.00 1.97 3.03
C GLY A 103 -6.03 0.52 3.56
N CYS A 104 -4.88 -0.09 3.87
CA CYS A 104 -4.82 -1.39 4.55
C CYS A 104 -5.34 -1.33 5.99
N TYR A 105 -5.05 -0.25 6.73
CA TYR A 105 -5.56 -0.05 8.09
C TYR A 105 -7.07 0.10 8.10
N TYR A 106 -7.64 0.92 7.20
CA TYR A 106 -9.09 1.02 7.01
C TYR A 106 -9.73 -0.29 6.55
N ALA A 107 -9.00 -1.15 5.83
CA ALA A 107 -9.44 -2.50 5.48
C ALA A 107 -9.31 -3.53 6.61
N GLY A 108 -8.89 -3.11 7.81
CA GLY A 108 -8.83 -3.96 9.00
C GLY A 108 -7.53 -4.73 9.20
N GLN A 109 -6.40 -4.26 8.65
CA GLN A 109 -5.10 -4.91 8.87
C GLN A 109 -4.74 -5.06 10.36
N PHE A 110 -5.11 -4.09 11.19
CA PHE A 110 -4.91 -4.10 12.64
C PHE A 110 -6.23 -3.76 13.36
N PRO A 111 -7.04 -4.76 13.72
CA PRO A 111 -8.30 -4.54 14.42
C PRO A 111 -8.10 -3.76 15.72
N GLY A 112 -8.97 -2.78 15.97
CA GLY A 112 -8.94 -1.96 17.20
C GLY A 112 -8.04 -0.73 17.17
N VAL A 113 -7.19 -0.56 16.14
CA VAL A 113 -6.34 0.64 15.99
C VAL A 113 -7.11 1.79 15.33
N ILE A 114 -7.90 1.47 14.30
CA ILE A 114 -8.83 2.40 13.65
C ILE A 114 -10.10 1.64 13.27
N VAL A 115 -11.23 2.35 13.22
CA VAL A 115 -12.50 1.80 12.73
C VAL A 115 -12.35 1.46 11.25
N THR A 116 -12.71 0.23 10.89
CA THR A 116 -12.69 -0.22 9.50
C THR A 116 -13.71 0.53 8.66
N ASP A 117 -13.31 0.91 7.45
CA ASP A 117 -14.16 1.64 6.52
C ASP A 117 -13.76 1.29 5.07
N ASP A 118 -14.61 0.53 4.38
CA ASP A 118 -14.36 0.10 3.00
C ASP A 118 -14.30 1.28 2.01
N THR A 119 -14.97 2.41 2.30
CA THR A 119 -14.93 3.61 1.46
C THR A 119 -13.58 4.30 1.59
N GLN A 120 -13.08 4.45 2.81
CA GLN A 120 -11.73 4.98 3.06
C GLN A 120 -10.66 4.02 2.53
N ALA A 121 -10.83 2.71 2.70
CA ALA A 121 -9.94 1.71 2.14
C ALA A 121 -9.86 1.83 0.61
N LEU A 122 -11.00 1.95 -0.08
CA LEU A 122 -11.04 2.14 -1.53
C LEU A 122 -10.39 3.46 -1.95
N HIS A 123 -10.69 4.56 -1.26
CA HIS A 123 -10.12 5.86 -1.55
C HIS A 123 -8.58 5.85 -1.48
N PHE A 124 -8.03 5.43 -0.34
CA PHE A 124 -6.59 5.47 -0.12
C PHE A 124 -5.81 4.42 -0.93
N LYS A 125 -6.36 3.21 -1.12
CA LYS A 125 -5.76 2.24 -2.04
C LYS A 125 -5.85 2.71 -3.50
N GLY A 126 -6.93 3.42 -3.86
CA GLY A 126 -7.10 4.03 -5.18
C GLY A 126 -5.96 4.99 -5.54
N ILE A 127 -5.51 5.82 -4.59
CA ILE A 127 -4.37 6.73 -4.80
C ILE A 127 -3.12 5.96 -5.22
N ALA A 128 -2.78 4.88 -4.52
CA ALA A 128 -1.62 4.06 -4.84
C ALA A 128 -1.80 3.24 -6.13
N ALA A 129 -3.03 2.79 -6.41
CA ALA A 129 -3.36 2.04 -7.61
C ALA A 129 -3.21 2.89 -8.88
N GLU A 130 -3.68 4.16 -8.84
CA GLU A 130 -3.49 5.13 -9.92
C GLU A 130 -2.03 5.55 -10.08
N ALA A 131 -1.26 5.55 -8.99
CA ALA A 131 0.19 5.75 -9.05
C ALA A 131 0.99 4.50 -9.50
N GLY A 132 0.30 3.43 -9.90
CA GLY A 132 0.93 2.27 -10.53
C GLY A 132 1.33 1.14 -9.58
N TYR A 133 0.90 1.15 -8.31
CA TYR A 133 1.29 0.08 -7.40
C TYR A 133 0.44 -1.18 -7.60
N SER A 134 1.04 -2.24 -8.12
CA SER A 134 0.36 -3.49 -8.51
C SER A 134 -0.44 -4.14 -7.37
N LEU A 135 0.08 -4.15 -6.14
CA LEU A 135 -0.66 -4.66 -4.97
C LEU A 135 -1.88 -3.79 -4.63
N ALA A 136 -1.78 -2.47 -4.78
CA ALA A 136 -2.93 -1.59 -4.62
C ALA A 136 -3.96 -1.79 -5.73
N GLN A 137 -3.53 -1.92 -6.98
CA GLN A 137 -4.41 -2.22 -8.13
C GLN A 137 -5.19 -3.52 -7.91
N HIS A 138 -4.52 -4.58 -7.45
CA HIS A 138 -5.17 -5.84 -7.05
C HIS A 138 -6.20 -5.66 -5.93
N ASP A 139 -5.86 -4.91 -4.88
CA ASP A 139 -6.77 -4.73 -3.74
C ASP A 139 -7.96 -3.82 -4.07
N VAL A 140 -7.77 -2.81 -4.93
CA VAL A 140 -8.86 -2.00 -5.47
C VAL A 140 -9.79 -2.86 -6.31
N ALA A 141 -9.24 -3.78 -7.13
CA ALA A 141 -10.04 -4.74 -7.88
C ALA A 141 -10.90 -5.63 -6.95
N LEU A 142 -10.33 -6.09 -5.83
CA LEU A 142 -11.06 -6.86 -4.82
C LEU A 142 -12.24 -6.08 -4.22
N LEU A 143 -12.03 -4.80 -3.91
CA LEU A 143 -13.09 -3.94 -3.36
C LEU A 143 -14.23 -3.73 -4.37
N TYR A 144 -13.90 -3.46 -5.64
CA TYR A 144 -14.92 -3.38 -6.69
C TYR A 144 -15.65 -4.70 -6.91
N GLN A 145 -14.94 -5.83 -6.87
CA GLN A 145 -15.55 -7.15 -6.97
C GLN A 145 -16.53 -7.40 -5.83
N LYS A 146 -16.17 -7.04 -4.58
CA LYS A 146 -17.06 -7.15 -3.40
C LYS A 146 -18.33 -6.29 -3.55
N GLN A 147 -18.23 -5.15 -4.21
CA GLN A 147 -19.36 -4.26 -4.53
C GLN A 147 -20.19 -4.74 -5.73
N GLY A 148 -19.82 -5.85 -6.38
CA GLY A 148 -20.49 -6.36 -7.58
C GLY A 148 -20.11 -5.64 -8.88
N ASP A 149 -19.18 -4.69 -8.85
CA ASP A 149 -18.67 -4.01 -10.05
C ASP A 149 -17.53 -4.80 -10.69
N TRP A 150 -17.92 -5.90 -11.33
CA TRP A 150 -16.98 -6.80 -11.97
C TRP A 150 -16.24 -6.16 -13.15
N LYS A 151 -16.83 -5.16 -13.84
CA LYS A 151 -16.16 -4.45 -14.94
C LYS A 151 -14.95 -3.67 -14.45
N ARG A 152 -15.12 -2.86 -13.39
CA ARG A 152 -13.99 -2.16 -12.76
C ARG A 152 -13.00 -3.13 -12.15
N ALA A 153 -13.47 -4.21 -11.50
CA ALA A 153 -12.58 -5.23 -10.95
C ALA A 153 -11.68 -5.87 -12.03
N LEU A 154 -12.25 -6.29 -13.16
CA LEU A 154 -11.47 -6.84 -14.29
C LEU A 154 -10.43 -5.84 -14.79
N SER A 155 -10.80 -4.58 -14.98
CA SER A 155 -9.85 -3.54 -15.42
C SER A 155 -8.69 -3.35 -14.45
N TRP A 156 -8.94 -3.38 -13.14
CA TRP A 156 -7.89 -3.20 -12.13
C TRP A 156 -7.02 -4.45 -11.96
N TYR A 157 -7.61 -5.65 -11.99
CA TYR A 157 -6.81 -6.87 -11.99
C TYR A 157 -5.92 -6.98 -13.22
N GLN A 158 -6.41 -6.56 -14.39
CA GLN A 158 -5.64 -6.52 -15.62
C GLN A 158 -4.37 -5.67 -15.47
N LYS A 159 -4.50 -4.43 -14.96
CA LYS A 159 -3.33 -3.56 -14.69
C LYS A 159 -2.31 -4.24 -13.78
N ALA A 160 -2.75 -4.84 -12.68
CA ALA A 160 -1.86 -5.55 -11.77
C ALA A 160 -1.23 -6.82 -12.39
N ALA A 161 -1.99 -7.55 -13.21
CA ALA A 161 -1.54 -8.74 -13.93
C ALA A 161 -0.47 -8.39 -14.97
N ASP A 162 -0.60 -7.27 -15.68
CA ASP A 162 0.38 -6.77 -16.65
C ASP A 162 1.73 -6.44 -16.00
N GLN A 163 1.71 -6.01 -14.74
CA GLN A 163 2.92 -5.82 -13.94
C GLN A 163 3.55 -7.14 -13.43
N GLY A 164 2.93 -8.29 -13.70
CA GLY A 164 3.44 -9.59 -13.28
C GLY A 164 2.89 -10.11 -11.94
N LEU A 165 1.89 -9.45 -11.35
CA LEU A 165 1.33 -9.91 -10.06
C LEU A 165 0.51 -11.19 -10.25
N PHE A 166 1.09 -12.32 -9.86
CA PHE A 166 0.48 -13.65 -10.04
C PHE A 166 -0.93 -13.76 -9.44
N SER A 167 -1.16 -13.24 -8.23
CA SER A 167 -2.50 -13.27 -7.62
C SER A 167 -3.54 -12.50 -8.43
N ALA A 168 -3.15 -11.40 -9.09
CA ALA A 168 -4.04 -10.64 -9.97
C ALA A 168 -4.34 -11.40 -11.27
N MET A 169 -3.36 -12.07 -11.87
CA MET A 169 -3.58 -12.91 -13.05
C MET A 169 -4.62 -13.99 -12.77
N ILE A 170 -4.47 -14.68 -11.64
CA ILE A 170 -5.39 -15.72 -11.19
C ILE A 170 -6.79 -15.14 -10.96
N ARG A 171 -6.91 -14.03 -10.22
CA ARG A 171 -8.22 -13.41 -9.94
C ARG A 171 -8.90 -12.85 -11.18
N LEU A 172 -8.14 -12.20 -12.07
CA LEU A 172 -8.61 -11.74 -13.37
C LEU A 172 -9.22 -12.89 -14.15
N ALA A 173 -8.46 -13.97 -14.34
CA ALA A 173 -8.89 -15.09 -15.15
C ALA A 173 -10.12 -15.78 -14.55
N TRP A 174 -10.15 -15.99 -13.23
CA TRP A 174 -11.31 -16.59 -12.59
C TRP A 174 -12.57 -15.72 -12.71
N LEU A 175 -12.44 -14.41 -12.47
CA LEU A 175 -13.57 -13.49 -12.62
C LEU A 175 -14.04 -13.44 -14.08
N ALA A 176 -13.12 -13.29 -15.02
CA ALA A 176 -13.43 -13.23 -16.45
C ALA A 176 -14.05 -14.54 -16.95
N ARG A 177 -13.62 -15.70 -16.44
CA ARG A 177 -14.23 -17.00 -16.77
C ARG A 177 -15.70 -17.05 -16.35
N LEU A 178 -16.01 -16.57 -15.14
CA LEU A 178 -17.36 -16.62 -14.55
C LEU A 178 -18.34 -15.61 -15.14
N GLN A 179 -17.90 -14.40 -15.49
CA GLN A 179 -18.79 -13.36 -16.00
C GLN A 179 -19.17 -13.60 -17.47
N PRO A 180 -20.45 -13.77 -17.85
CA PRO A 180 -20.84 -14.14 -19.22
C PRO A 180 -20.27 -13.20 -20.31
N GLU A 181 -20.32 -11.90 -20.04
CA GLU A 181 -19.91 -10.83 -20.97
C GLU A 181 -18.40 -10.56 -20.99
N ALA A 182 -17.62 -11.24 -20.15
CA ALA A 182 -16.18 -11.02 -20.08
C ALA A 182 -15.42 -11.82 -21.14
N ASP A 183 -14.29 -11.28 -21.59
CA ASP A 183 -13.43 -11.87 -22.61
C ASP A 183 -12.80 -13.19 -22.12
N LYS A 184 -13.16 -14.30 -22.78
CA LYS A 184 -12.65 -15.64 -22.46
C LYS A 184 -11.24 -15.86 -23.00
N GLN A 185 -10.87 -15.16 -24.06
CA GLN A 185 -9.50 -15.16 -24.58
C GLN A 185 -8.56 -14.54 -23.56
N LEU A 186 -8.97 -13.41 -22.96
CA LEU A 186 -8.25 -12.76 -21.86
C LEU A 186 -8.07 -13.68 -20.65
N ALA A 187 -9.13 -14.38 -20.24
CA ALA A 187 -9.05 -15.33 -19.14
C ALA A 187 -8.04 -16.45 -19.43
N TYR A 188 -8.08 -17.01 -20.64
CA TYR A 188 -7.22 -18.11 -21.05
C TYR A 188 -5.74 -17.71 -21.08
N GLN A 189 -5.41 -16.58 -21.70
CA GLN A 189 -4.01 -16.13 -21.80
C GLN A 189 -3.38 -15.86 -20.43
N TYR A 190 -4.11 -15.28 -19.47
CA TYR A 190 -3.56 -15.04 -18.13
C TYR A 190 -3.42 -16.31 -17.30
N LEU A 191 -4.25 -17.35 -17.51
CA LEU A 191 -3.99 -18.65 -16.90
C LEU A 191 -2.73 -19.29 -17.49
N LEU A 192 -2.51 -19.22 -18.80
CA LEU A 192 -1.28 -19.74 -19.42
C LEU A 192 -0.03 -19.00 -18.92
N ILE A 193 -0.08 -17.67 -18.82
CA ILE A 193 1.02 -16.87 -18.25
C ILE A 193 1.27 -17.26 -16.79
N ALA A 194 0.21 -17.37 -15.98
CA ALA A 194 0.34 -17.80 -14.58
C ALA A 194 0.97 -19.20 -14.50
N GLN A 195 0.56 -20.15 -15.34
CA GLN A 195 1.15 -21.49 -15.38
C GLN A 195 2.63 -21.45 -15.75
N ASN A 196 3.02 -20.61 -16.72
CA ASN A 196 4.43 -20.47 -17.12
C ASN A 196 5.28 -19.85 -16.01
N LEU A 197 4.74 -18.89 -15.25
CA LEU A 197 5.46 -18.25 -14.14
C LEU A 197 5.58 -19.16 -12.91
N GLN A 198 4.55 -19.96 -12.60
CA GLN A 198 4.53 -20.84 -11.44
C GLN A 198 3.97 -22.23 -11.79
N PRO A 199 4.73 -23.06 -12.55
CA PRO A 199 4.25 -24.35 -13.03
C PRO A 199 3.93 -25.32 -11.89
N GLU A 200 4.77 -25.34 -10.84
CA GLU A 200 4.55 -26.20 -9.67
C GLU A 200 3.24 -25.87 -8.95
N GLN A 201 2.94 -24.58 -8.75
CA GLN A 201 1.73 -24.17 -8.04
C GLN A 201 0.45 -24.42 -8.86
N THR A 202 0.54 -24.33 -10.18
CA THR A 202 -0.61 -24.39 -11.09
C THR A 202 -0.91 -25.79 -11.58
N LYS A 203 0.10 -26.57 -11.99
CA LYS A 203 -0.08 -27.95 -12.48
C LYS A 203 -0.49 -28.93 -11.39
N ALA A 204 -0.22 -28.61 -10.12
CA ALA A 204 -0.67 -29.39 -8.97
C ALA A 204 -2.19 -29.26 -8.69
N LYS A 205 -2.92 -28.37 -9.39
CA LYS A 205 -4.33 -28.06 -9.10
C LYS A 205 -5.24 -28.53 -10.24
N PRO A 206 -6.02 -29.61 -10.07
CA PRO A 206 -6.92 -30.12 -11.09
C PRO A 206 -7.93 -29.07 -11.58
N GLU A 207 -8.46 -28.24 -10.67
CA GLU A 207 -9.41 -27.19 -11.02
C GLU A 207 -8.80 -26.12 -11.95
N PHE A 208 -7.49 -25.91 -11.85
CA PHE A 208 -6.76 -24.99 -12.72
C PHE A 208 -6.62 -25.56 -14.14
N LEU A 209 -6.26 -26.84 -14.25
CA LEU A 209 -6.13 -27.53 -15.54
C LEU A 209 -7.48 -27.64 -16.25
N GLN A 210 -8.54 -28.01 -15.51
CA GLN A 210 -9.90 -28.04 -16.05
C GLN A 210 -10.33 -26.67 -16.59
N ALA A 211 -10.01 -25.59 -15.87
CA ALA A 211 -10.34 -24.24 -16.33
C ALA A 211 -9.61 -23.85 -17.62
N LEU A 212 -8.36 -24.31 -17.82
CA LEU A 212 -7.65 -24.14 -19.09
C LEU A 212 -8.35 -24.89 -20.22
N ASP A 213 -8.69 -26.17 -20.01
CA ASP A 213 -9.36 -26.99 -21.03
C ASP A 213 -10.73 -26.41 -21.40
N ASP A 214 -11.53 -26.03 -20.40
CA ASP A 214 -12.85 -25.40 -20.59
C ASP A 214 -12.75 -24.09 -21.39
N LEU A 215 -11.77 -23.25 -21.07
CA LEU A 215 -11.57 -21.98 -21.77
C LEU A 215 -11.06 -22.22 -23.19
N GLN A 216 -10.11 -23.14 -23.38
CA GLN A 216 -9.57 -23.49 -24.69
C GLN A 216 -10.66 -24.02 -25.63
N ALA A 217 -11.58 -24.85 -25.12
CA ALA A 217 -12.70 -25.39 -25.89
C ALA A 217 -13.69 -24.31 -26.36
N ARG A 218 -13.74 -23.15 -25.71
CA ARG A 218 -14.60 -22.02 -26.06
C ARG A 218 -13.98 -21.07 -27.09
N LEU A 219 -12.71 -21.22 -27.41
CA LEU A 219 -12.00 -20.38 -28.35
C LEU A 219 -11.98 -20.99 -29.76
N SER A 220 -12.11 -20.13 -30.76
CA SER A 220 -11.83 -20.48 -32.15
C SER A 220 -10.31 -20.61 -32.39
N ASP A 221 -9.91 -21.28 -33.47
CA ASP A 221 -8.49 -21.47 -33.78
C ASP A 221 -7.72 -20.17 -34.01
N PRO A 222 -8.28 -19.12 -34.65
CA PRO A 222 -7.64 -17.81 -34.71
C PRO A 222 -7.41 -17.19 -33.33
N GLN A 223 -8.36 -17.34 -32.40
CA GLN A 223 -8.21 -16.84 -31.03
C GLN A 223 -7.12 -17.60 -30.26
N LYS A 224 -7.04 -18.92 -30.41
CA LYS A 224 -5.97 -19.74 -29.82
C LYS A 224 -4.59 -19.31 -30.35
N ALA A 225 -4.46 -19.12 -31.66
CA ALA A 225 -3.22 -18.64 -32.26
C ALA A 225 -2.81 -17.25 -31.75
N ALA A 226 -3.78 -16.34 -31.58
CA ALA A 226 -3.52 -15.02 -31.00
C ALA A 226 -3.06 -15.12 -29.53
N VAL A 227 -3.66 -16.02 -28.74
CA VAL A 227 -3.22 -16.30 -27.36
C VAL A 227 -1.79 -16.83 -27.34
N ASP A 228 -1.47 -17.82 -28.18
CA ASP A 228 -0.13 -18.40 -28.25
C ASP A 228 0.93 -17.34 -28.59
N GLN A 229 0.62 -16.46 -29.54
CA GLN A 229 1.49 -15.34 -29.88
C GLN A 229 1.67 -14.38 -28.70
N PHE A 230 0.55 -13.98 -28.06
CA PHE A 230 0.57 -13.07 -26.92
C PHE A 230 1.41 -13.64 -25.76
N VAL A 231 1.13 -14.88 -25.34
CA VAL A 231 1.82 -15.55 -24.21
C VAL A 231 3.33 -15.66 -24.47
N ARG A 232 3.76 -15.95 -25.70
CA ARG A 232 5.18 -16.00 -26.06
C ARG A 232 5.89 -14.66 -25.92
N GLN A 233 5.21 -13.57 -26.29
CA GLN A 233 5.76 -12.22 -26.30
C GLN A 233 5.60 -11.51 -24.95
N TRP A 234 4.65 -11.95 -24.13
CA TRP A 234 4.33 -11.32 -22.87
C TRP A 234 5.52 -11.27 -21.92
N ARG A 235 5.74 -10.12 -21.30
CA ARG A 235 6.71 -9.89 -20.23
C ARG A 235 6.04 -9.01 -19.19
N ALA A 236 6.34 -9.26 -17.91
CA ALA A 236 5.90 -8.39 -16.83
C ALA A 236 6.45 -6.97 -17.05
N ALA A 237 5.58 -5.97 -16.92
CA ALA A 237 5.93 -4.56 -17.05
C ALA A 237 5.65 -3.83 -15.72
N PRO A 238 6.46 -4.08 -14.66
CA PRO A 238 6.24 -3.43 -13.37
C PRO A 238 6.43 -1.91 -13.50
N GLU A 239 5.49 -1.16 -12.91
CA GLU A 239 5.55 0.29 -12.90
C GLU A 239 6.51 0.81 -11.81
N ALA A 240 6.93 2.08 -11.93
CA ALA A 240 7.98 2.66 -11.09
C ALA A 240 7.69 2.51 -9.59
N LEU A 241 6.44 2.72 -9.17
CA LEU A 241 6.06 2.60 -7.76
C LEU A 241 6.11 1.16 -7.24
N SER A 242 5.79 0.17 -8.07
CA SER A 242 5.96 -1.26 -7.73
C SER A 242 7.44 -1.62 -7.57
N LEU A 243 8.31 -1.09 -8.43
CA LEU A 243 9.76 -1.28 -8.33
C LEU A 243 10.33 -0.60 -7.08
N GLU A 244 9.87 0.61 -6.76
CA GLU A 244 10.26 1.34 -5.55
C GLU A 244 9.87 0.55 -4.29
N ALA A 245 8.62 0.08 -4.21
CA ALA A 245 8.12 -0.70 -3.08
C ALA A 245 8.97 -1.96 -2.82
N ALA A 246 9.50 -2.59 -3.87
CA ALA A 246 10.34 -3.79 -3.78
C ALA A 246 11.73 -3.52 -3.18
N GLN A 247 12.22 -2.28 -3.20
CA GLN A 247 13.54 -1.92 -2.66
C GLN A 247 13.58 -1.89 -1.12
N GLY A 248 12.44 -1.63 -0.47
CA GLY A 248 12.29 -1.69 0.98
C GLY A 248 13.37 -0.91 1.75
N VAL A 249 14.14 -1.61 2.60
CA VAL A 249 15.19 -1.00 3.44
C VAL A 249 16.34 -0.41 2.61
N GLN A 250 16.62 -0.92 1.41
CA GLN A 250 17.68 -0.36 0.57
C GLN A 250 17.37 1.07 0.12
N ARG A 251 16.09 1.34 -0.17
CA ARG A 251 15.60 2.68 -0.51
C ARG A 251 15.71 3.63 0.68
N LEU A 252 15.31 3.18 1.87
CA LEU A 252 15.49 3.93 3.11
C LEU A 252 16.96 4.31 3.35
N SER A 253 17.88 3.36 3.20
CA SER A 253 19.32 3.62 3.37
C SER A 253 19.87 4.62 2.33
N ALA A 254 19.35 4.62 1.10
CA ALA A 254 19.71 5.62 0.10
C ALA A 254 19.17 7.02 0.47
N LEU A 255 17.93 7.08 0.96
CA LEU A 255 17.30 8.32 1.41
C LEU A 255 18.04 8.93 2.61
N MET A 256 18.42 8.11 3.59
CA MET A 256 19.22 8.54 4.75
C MET A 256 20.58 9.11 4.35
N ARG A 257 21.28 8.45 3.41
CA ARG A 257 22.54 8.98 2.86
C ARG A 257 22.35 10.33 2.16
N SER A 258 21.26 10.50 1.41
CA SER A 258 20.95 11.78 0.76
C SER A 258 20.67 12.91 1.76
N ALA A 259 20.17 12.58 2.95
CA ALA A 259 20.00 13.53 4.06
C ALA A 259 21.33 13.91 4.75
N GLY A 260 22.44 13.25 4.38
CA GLY A 260 23.75 13.42 4.98
C GLY A 260 23.93 12.62 6.28
N GLN A 261 23.22 11.51 6.42
CA GLN A 261 23.31 10.60 7.57
C GLN A 261 23.78 9.22 7.08
N SER A 262 25.03 8.88 7.38
CA SER A 262 25.65 7.56 7.10
C SER A 262 25.73 6.72 8.37
#